data_AF-A0A6A4FUW2-F1
#
_entry.id   AF-A0A6A4FUW2-F1
#
_cell.length_a   1.000
_cell.length_b   1.000
_cell.length_c   1.000
_cell.angle_alpha   90.00
_cell.angle_beta   90.00
_cell.angle_gamma   90.00
#
_symmetry.space_group_name_H-M   'P 1'
#
loop_
_entity.id
_entity.type
_entity.pdbx_description
1 polymer ?
#
loop_
_entity_poly.entity_id
_entity_poly.type
_entity_poly.pdbx_seq_one_letter_code
_entity_poly.pdbx_strand_id
1 'polypeptide(L)'
;MAAIFRFFKETNPDACSNIQTFVIDKHFIEWKVLERHFPNAKVLLCQFHALAYWKKLLRRKFGLTPEERDIVQRCFANMLYSPTEASYLQWYDELTAFSKDRNSAIMSYFDKNWKDCSTMWANHARNTYFSAGNTTTNRIESHWNLLKRLLGKKTSIDKMAVSLLTHQASVLNKVLFDVQQHGLSSRPPASIPTFLKRISSLMSDYVLIRVRRQWDQFMVHKSGMACEKKDGCIWDVFARRRTFTCDDTAWTCNCAFYTSQNLPCQHLMFVTGEGHGFAELPPFALHDRWNMEIAASFVEKISDGVLAVGPILNTARLRKRHNGNPSSNAIRSVHPQYASKTSQVAFVRLQK
;
A
#
# COMPACT_ATOMS: atom_id res chain seq x y z
N MET A 1 15.97 15.00 5.64
CA MET A 1 15.39 13.63 5.60
C MET A 1 15.98 12.74 6.69
N ALA A 2 17.30 12.60 6.81
CA ALA A 2 17.93 11.79 7.88
C ALA A 2 17.52 12.17 9.32
N ALA A 3 17.44 13.48 9.62
CA ALA A 3 16.97 13.94 10.94
C ALA A 3 15.53 13.49 11.27
N ILE A 4 14.65 13.45 10.28
CA ILE A 4 13.26 13.00 10.45
C ILE A 4 13.23 11.50 10.79
N PHE A 5 14.00 10.68 10.07
CA PHE A 5 14.07 9.25 10.36
C PHE A 5 14.76 8.94 11.68
N ARG A 6 15.74 9.75 12.10
CA ARG A 6 16.34 9.64 13.43
C ARG A 6 15.30 9.88 14.52
N PHE A 7 14.60 11.02 14.45
CA PHE A 7 13.53 11.34 15.38
C PHE A 7 12.43 10.26 15.40
N PHE A 8 12.03 9.77 14.23
CA PHE A 8 11.04 8.71 14.12
C PHE A 8 11.49 7.42 14.82
N LYS A 9 12.75 7.01 14.66
CA LYS A 9 13.33 5.83 15.34
C LYS A 9 13.41 6.01 16.85
N GLU A 10 13.87 7.17 17.31
CA GLU A 10 13.96 7.51 18.74
C GLU A 10 12.58 7.50 19.41
N THR A 11 11.56 7.96 18.70
CA THR A 11 10.19 8.06 19.24
C THR A 11 9.39 6.76 19.10
N ASN A 12 9.76 5.86 18.18
CA ASN A 12 9.00 4.66 17.85
C ASN A 12 9.89 3.40 17.71
N PRO A 13 10.68 3.03 18.72
CA PRO A 13 11.65 1.94 18.61
C PRO A 13 11.00 0.60 18.25
N ASP A 14 9.90 0.24 18.92
CA ASP A 14 9.17 -1.02 18.69
C ASP A 14 8.52 -1.07 17.31
N ALA A 15 7.99 0.05 16.83
CA ALA A 15 7.41 0.09 15.49
C ALA A 15 8.51 -0.08 14.43
N CYS A 16 9.68 0.54 14.66
CA CYS A 16 10.79 0.52 13.71
C CYS A 16 11.40 -0.87 13.51
N SER A 17 11.47 -1.70 14.55
CA SER A 17 11.94 -3.08 14.42
C SER A 17 11.01 -3.96 13.59
N ASN A 18 9.73 -3.59 13.50
CA ASN A 18 8.68 -4.33 12.79
C ASN A 18 8.42 -3.84 11.36
N ILE A 19 9.13 -2.81 10.88
CA ILE A 19 8.96 -2.31 9.52
C ILE A 19 9.58 -3.29 8.53
N GLN A 20 8.74 -3.89 7.70
CA GLN A 20 9.18 -4.82 6.65
C GLN A 20 9.48 -4.10 5.33
N THR A 21 8.71 -3.07 4.97
CA THR A 21 8.81 -2.43 3.65
C THR A 21 8.44 -0.96 3.63
N PHE A 22 9.04 -0.22 2.71
CA PHE A 22 8.65 1.14 2.34
C PHE A 22 8.21 1.19 0.87
N VAL A 23 7.15 1.92 0.57
CA VAL A 23 6.75 2.22 -0.81
C VAL A 23 6.96 3.71 -1.06
N ILE A 24 7.89 4.03 -1.96
CA ILE A 24 8.29 5.41 -2.27
C ILE A 24 8.12 5.72 -3.74
N ASP A 25 8.09 7.00 -4.08
CA ASP A 25 8.27 7.43 -5.47
C ASP A 25 9.72 7.16 -5.92
N LYS A 26 10.00 7.21 -7.23
CA LYS A 26 11.37 7.00 -7.73
C LYS A 26 12.30 8.18 -7.38
N HIS A 27 12.79 8.20 -6.14
CA HIS A 27 13.68 9.24 -5.62
C HIS A 27 14.94 8.64 -4.99
N PHE A 28 16.05 8.62 -5.75
CA PHE A 28 17.29 7.93 -5.34
C PHE A 28 17.90 8.40 -4.02
N ILE A 29 17.74 9.68 -3.67
CA ILE A 29 18.24 10.21 -2.39
C ILE A 29 17.44 9.64 -1.22
N GLU A 30 16.12 9.55 -1.37
CA GLU A 30 15.24 9.01 -0.33
C GLU A 30 15.52 7.53 -0.11
N TRP A 31 15.68 6.77 -1.20
CA TRP A 31 16.07 5.37 -1.17
C TRP A 31 17.37 5.15 -0.38
N LYS A 32 18.46 5.85 -0.71
CA LYS A 32 19.75 5.70 0.00
C LYS A 32 19.66 6.02 1.49
N VAL A 33 18.80 6.97 1.87
CA VAL A 33 18.58 7.30 3.28
C VAL A 33 17.81 6.18 3.99
N LEU A 34 16.77 5.63 3.35
CA LEU A 34 16.00 4.51 3.91
C LEU A 34 16.87 3.27 4.14
N GLU A 35 17.71 2.88 3.17
CA GLU A 35 18.62 1.73 3.32
C GLU A 35 19.58 1.86 4.50
N ARG A 36 20.07 3.08 4.76
CA ARG A 36 20.96 3.34 5.91
C ARG A 36 20.22 3.28 7.24
N HIS A 37 18.99 3.76 7.30
CA HIS A 37 18.24 3.85 8.56
C HIS A 37 17.44 2.58 8.89
N PHE A 38 17.03 1.82 7.87
CA PHE A 38 16.20 0.61 7.94
C PHE A 38 16.77 -0.49 7.03
N PRO A 39 17.96 -1.04 7.33
CA PRO A 39 18.65 -2.00 6.46
C PRO A 39 17.87 -3.31 6.26
N ASN A 40 16.98 -3.66 7.20
CA ASN A 40 16.18 -4.88 7.14
C ASN A 40 14.85 -4.68 6.40
N ALA A 41 14.50 -3.45 6.02
CA ALA A 41 13.25 -3.15 5.34
C ALA A 41 13.47 -3.05 3.82
N LYS A 42 12.61 -3.71 3.03
CA LYS A 42 12.67 -3.59 1.57
C LYS A 42 12.07 -2.28 1.09
N VAL A 43 12.81 -1.53 0.28
CA VAL A 43 12.27 -0.37 -0.43
C VAL A 43 11.66 -0.83 -1.76
N LEU A 44 10.41 -0.47 -1.99
CA LEU A 44 9.65 -0.71 -3.21
C LEU A 44 9.32 0.63 -3.87
N LEU A 45 9.16 0.62 -5.19
CA LEU A 45 8.75 1.79 -5.94
C LEU A 45 7.24 1.79 -6.17
N CYS A 46 6.65 2.98 -6.09
CA CYS A 46 5.32 3.24 -6.59
C CYS A 46 5.26 2.95 -8.09
N GLN A 47 4.45 1.97 -8.48
CA GLN A 47 4.34 1.55 -9.88
C GLN A 47 3.72 2.62 -10.76
N PHE A 48 2.79 3.41 -10.23
CA PHE A 48 2.20 4.54 -10.96
C PHE A 48 3.25 5.58 -11.32
N HIS A 49 4.06 6.02 -10.34
CA HIS A 49 5.12 6.99 -10.59
C HIS A 49 6.26 6.41 -11.42
N ALA A 50 6.54 5.10 -11.31
CA ALA A 50 7.49 4.44 -12.19
C ALA A 50 7.07 4.53 -13.67
N LEU A 51 5.81 4.18 -13.96
CA LEU A 51 5.23 4.31 -15.30
C LEU A 51 5.20 5.76 -15.79
N ALA A 52 4.77 6.69 -14.94
CA ALA A 52 4.69 8.11 -15.27
C ALA A 52 6.08 8.72 -15.53
N TYR A 53 7.07 8.35 -14.74
CA TYR A 53 8.46 8.75 -14.92
C TYR A 53 8.99 8.24 -16.26
N TRP A 54 8.81 6.94 -16.55
CA TRP A 54 9.25 6.34 -17.80
C TRP A 54 8.62 7.05 -19.00
N LYS A 55 7.29 7.24 -19.00
CA LYS A 55 6.57 7.97 -20.05
C LYS A 55 7.09 9.39 -20.27
N LYS A 56 7.40 10.10 -19.19
CA LYS A 56 7.94 11.47 -19.23
C LYS A 56 9.36 11.51 -19.77
N LEU A 57 10.19 10.52 -19.42
CA LEU A 57 11.55 10.38 -19.90
C LEU A 57 11.58 10.15 -21.42
N LEU A 58 10.75 9.23 -21.91
CA LEU A 58 10.65 8.89 -23.34
C LEU A 58 10.33 10.12 -24.21
N ARG A 59 9.48 11.03 -23.71
CA ARG A 59 9.13 12.28 -24.41
C ARG A 59 10.26 13.30 -24.48
N ARG A 60 11.26 13.23 -23.60
CA ARG A 60 12.23 14.31 -23.40
C ARG A 60 13.65 13.98 -23.84
N LYS A 61 14.03 12.70 -23.86
CA LYS A 61 15.44 12.31 -23.90
C LYS A 61 15.89 11.58 -25.17
N PHE A 62 15.01 10.85 -25.84
CA PHE A 62 15.42 9.86 -26.84
C PHE A 62 14.98 10.18 -28.27
N GLY A 63 14.36 11.34 -28.53
CA GLY A 63 13.98 11.74 -29.90
C GLY A 63 12.95 10.84 -30.59
N LEU A 64 12.21 10.01 -29.82
CA LEU A 64 11.28 9.01 -30.34
C LEU A 64 9.99 9.61 -30.92
N THR A 65 9.45 8.98 -31.96
CA THR A 65 8.09 9.27 -32.48
C THR A 65 7.01 8.88 -31.46
N PRO A 66 5.76 9.37 -31.58
CA PRO A 66 4.66 8.92 -30.72
C PRO A 66 4.51 7.39 -30.65
N GLU A 67 4.58 6.71 -31.80
CA GLU A 67 4.38 5.26 -31.93
C GLU A 67 5.51 4.49 -31.24
N GLU A 68 6.76 4.91 -31.46
CA GLU A 68 7.94 4.36 -30.80
C GLU A 68 7.86 4.49 -29.27
N ARG A 69 7.41 5.66 -28.78
CA ARG A 69 7.20 5.87 -27.34
C ARG A 69 6.16 4.91 -26.78
N ASP A 70 5.09 4.64 -27.52
CA ASP A 70 4.06 3.71 -27.08
C ASP A 70 4.56 2.27 -27.04
N ILE A 71 5.39 1.84 -27.99
CA ILE A 71 6.06 0.53 -27.98
C ILE A 71 6.94 0.39 -26.73
N VAL A 72 7.85 1.34 -26.50
CA VAL A 72 8.79 1.30 -25.36
C VAL A 72 8.05 1.43 -24.02
N GLN A 73 6.98 2.23 -23.97
CA GLN A 73 6.13 2.34 -22.79
C GLN A 73 5.40 1.03 -22.50
N ARG A 74 4.93 0.33 -23.54
CA ARG A 74 4.26 -0.97 -23.43
C ARG A 74 5.20 -2.04 -22.92
N CYS A 75 6.43 -2.12 -23.45
CA CYS A 75 7.44 -3.07 -22.97
C CYS A 75 7.70 -2.85 -21.47
N PHE A 76 7.92 -1.61 -21.05
CA PHE A 76 8.14 -1.29 -19.63
C PHE A 76 6.94 -1.61 -18.75
N ALA A 77 5.72 -1.27 -19.20
CA ALA A 77 4.50 -1.60 -18.46
C ALA A 77 4.31 -3.10 -18.31
N ASN A 78 4.57 -3.87 -19.37
CA ASN A 78 4.43 -5.31 -19.34
C ASN A 78 5.50 -5.96 -18.46
N MET A 79 6.77 -5.54 -18.54
CA MET A 79 7.81 -5.94 -17.57
C MET A 79 7.38 -5.67 -16.13
N LEU A 80 6.81 -4.48 -15.87
CA LEU A 80 6.38 -4.08 -14.55
C LEU A 80 5.26 -4.97 -14.01
N TYR A 81 4.29 -5.35 -14.85
CA TYR A 81 3.15 -6.17 -14.45
C TYR A 81 3.36 -7.68 -14.60
N SER A 82 4.48 -8.12 -15.18
CA SER A 82 4.79 -9.54 -15.40
C SER A 82 4.68 -10.36 -14.11
N PRO A 83 3.88 -11.44 -14.09
CA PRO A 83 3.68 -12.28 -12.91
C PRO A 83 4.80 -13.31 -12.70
N THR A 84 5.66 -13.51 -13.70
CA THR A 84 6.78 -14.46 -13.69
C THR A 84 8.02 -13.81 -14.29
N GLU A 85 9.19 -14.31 -13.90
CA GLU A 85 10.48 -13.87 -14.47
C GLU A 85 10.54 -14.15 -15.98
N ALA A 86 10.06 -15.31 -16.43
CA ALA A 86 10.00 -15.63 -17.87
C ALA A 86 9.19 -14.60 -18.67
N SER A 87 8.03 -14.16 -18.16
CA SER A 87 7.25 -13.10 -18.82
C SER A 87 7.99 -11.76 -18.79
N TYR A 88 8.70 -11.45 -17.71
CA TYR A 88 9.50 -10.23 -17.63
C TYR A 88 10.61 -10.24 -18.67
N LEU A 89 11.36 -11.34 -18.78
CA LEU A 89 12.46 -11.50 -19.72
C LEU A 89 11.98 -11.39 -21.18
N GLN A 90 10.83 -11.96 -21.51
CA GLN A 90 10.21 -11.78 -22.82
C GLN A 90 10.06 -10.29 -23.19
N TRP A 91 9.53 -9.45 -22.29
CA TRP A 91 9.36 -8.02 -22.57
C TRP A 91 10.66 -7.22 -22.51
N TYR A 92 11.63 -7.70 -21.74
CA TYR A 92 12.99 -7.16 -21.74
C TYR A 92 13.69 -7.40 -23.08
N ASP A 93 13.52 -8.59 -23.67
CA ASP A 93 14.08 -8.94 -24.98
C ASP A 93 13.43 -8.12 -26.10
N GLU A 94 12.12 -7.90 -26.04
CA GLU A 94 11.39 -7.00 -26.95
C GLU A 94 11.92 -5.55 -26.86
N LEU A 95 12.15 -5.05 -25.64
CA LEU A 95 12.75 -3.72 -25.46
C LEU A 95 14.18 -3.67 -26.03
N THR A 96 14.95 -4.74 -25.83
CA THR A 96 16.32 -4.88 -26.33
C THR A 96 16.33 -4.90 -27.85
N ALA A 97 15.43 -5.64 -28.49
CA ALA A 97 15.27 -5.70 -29.94
C ALA A 97 14.90 -4.34 -30.53
N PHE A 98 13.95 -3.63 -29.91
CA PHE A 98 13.58 -2.26 -30.31
C PHE A 98 14.74 -1.27 -30.18
N SER A 99 15.57 -1.46 -29.14
CA SER A 99 16.67 -0.56 -28.81
C SER A 99 17.95 -0.83 -29.59
N LYS A 100 17.91 -1.68 -30.62
CA LYS A 100 19.04 -1.85 -31.55
C LYS A 100 19.30 -0.55 -32.33
N ASP A 101 20.53 -0.38 -32.77
CA ASP A 101 20.99 0.73 -33.61
C ASP A 101 20.75 2.13 -33.00
N ARG A 102 19.95 2.98 -33.68
CA ARG A 102 19.70 4.39 -33.32
C ARG A 102 19.07 4.59 -31.94
N ASN A 103 18.51 3.53 -31.35
CA ASN A 103 17.78 3.57 -30.08
C ASN A 103 18.58 3.00 -28.90
N SER A 104 19.86 2.67 -29.08
CA SER A 104 20.72 2.06 -28.06
C SER A 104 20.80 2.83 -26.74
N ALA A 105 20.69 4.16 -26.79
CA ALA A 105 20.67 5.02 -25.60
C ALA A 105 19.50 4.72 -24.63
N ILE A 106 18.39 4.16 -25.13
CA ILE A 106 17.26 3.73 -24.29
C ILE A 106 17.68 2.56 -23.43
N MET A 107 18.29 1.55 -24.04
CA MET A 107 18.72 0.34 -23.33
C MET A 107 19.82 0.66 -22.33
N SER A 108 20.83 1.45 -22.71
CA SER A 108 21.87 1.90 -21.77
C SER A 108 21.30 2.66 -20.57
N TYR A 109 20.23 3.43 -20.78
CA TYR A 109 19.54 4.09 -19.68
C TYR A 109 18.75 3.10 -18.82
N PHE A 110 18.02 2.17 -19.45
CA PHE A 110 17.23 1.16 -18.75
C PHE A 110 18.12 0.32 -17.83
N ASP A 111 19.19 -0.24 -18.38
CA ASP A 111 20.13 -1.09 -17.62
C ASP A 111 20.70 -0.35 -16.42
N LYS A 112 21.18 0.88 -16.64
CA LYS A 112 21.77 1.69 -15.57
C LYS A 112 20.79 2.11 -14.46
N ASN A 113 19.50 2.25 -14.74
CA ASN A 113 18.56 2.94 -13.83
C ASN A 113 17.38 2.08 -13.34
N TRP A 114 17.17 0.91 -13.94
CA TRP A 114 15.98 0.08 -13.73
C TRP A 114 16.27 -1.42 -13.60
N LYS A 115 17.21 -1.96 -14.38
CA LYS A 115 17.48 -3.41 -14.41
C LYS A 115 17.90 -3.94 -13.04
N ASP A 116 18.93 -3.34 -12.45
CA ASP A 116 19.49 -3.80 -11.16
C ASP A 116 18.53 -3.59 -9.98
N CYS A 117 17.49 -2.76 -10.14
CA CYS A 117 16.48 -2.52 -9.12
C CYS A 117 15.10 -3.09 -9.46
N SER A 118 15.03 -4.07 -10.38
CA SER A 118 13.79 -4.77 -10.79
C SER A 118 12.97 -5.27 -9.60
N THR A 119 13.63 -5.77 -8.55
CA THR A 119 13.01 -6.23 -7.29
C THR A 119 12.19 -5.16 -6.57
N MET A 120 12.36 -3.88 -6.89
CA MET A 120 11.58 -2.79 -6.29
C MET A 120 10.28 -2.49 -7.05
N TRP A 121 10.19 -2.79 -8.34
CA TRP A 121 9.12 -2.28 -9.22
C TRP A 121 8.43 -3.34 -10.08
N ALA A 122 9.12 -4.42 -10.47
CA ALA A 122 8.55 -5.48 -11.29
C ALA A 122 7.81 -6.52 -10.42
N ASN A 123 6.57 -6.87 -10.81
CA ASN A 123 5.67 -7.73 -10.04
C ASN A 123 6.28 -9.09 -9.67
N HIS A 124 6.90 -9.79 -10.62
CA HIS A 124 7.46 -11.13 -10.39
C HIS A 124 8.48 -11.16 -9.22
N ALA A 125 9.29 -10.11 -9.09
CA ALA A 125 10.34 -10.03 -8.08
C ALA A 125 9.92 -9.26 -6.83
N ARG A 126 9.10 -8.20 -6.97
CA ARG A 126 8.68 -7.38 -5.82
C ARG A 126 7.59 -8.03 -4.98
N ASN A 127 6.76 -8.89 -5.57
CA ASN A 127 5.65 -9.51 -4.87
C ASN A 127 6.12 -10.62 -3.91
N THR A 128 7.43 -10.81 -3.69
CA THR A 128 7.97 -11.65 -2.62
C THR A 128 8.05 -10.91 -1.28
N TYR A 129 7.85 -9.59 -1.28
CA TYR A 129 7.88 -8.74 -0.10
C TYR A 129 6.48 -8.28 0.28
N PHE A 130 6.25 -8.15 1.59
CA PHE A 130 5.02 -7.60 2.13
C PHE A 130 4.80 -6.17 1.64
N SER A 131 3.58 -5.80 1.23
CA SER A 131 3.27 -4.41 0.86
C SER A 131 1.91 -3.95 1.37
N ALA A 132 1.18 -4.82 2.09
CA ALA A 132 -0.22 -4.62 2.46
C ALA A 132 -1.13 -4.30 1.26
N GLY A 133 -0.73 -4.71 0.04
CA GLY A 133 -1.40 -4.37 -1.21
C GLY A 133 -1.13 -2.95 -1.73
N ASN A 134 -0.20 -2.19 -1.14
CA ASN A 134 0.18 -0.86 -1.60
C ASN A 134 1.14 -0.97 -2.80
N THR A 135 0.59 -0.77 -4.00
CA THR A 135 1.38 -0.66 -5.23
C THR A 135 1.59 0.78 -5.69
N THR A 136 0.85 1.73 -5.09
CA THR A 136 0.88 3.15 -5.44
C THR A 136 0.83 4.05 -4.20
N THR A 137 1.45 5.23 -4.30
CA THR A 137 1.43 6.32 -3.32
C THR A 137 0.30 7.33 -3.56
N ASN A 138 -0.53 7.15 -4.61
CA ASN A 138 -1.60 8.09 -5.01
C ASN A 138 -2.60 8.39 -3.88
N ARG A 139 -2.89 7.41 -3.01
CA ARG A 139 -3.78 7.60 -1.84
C ARG A 139 -3.20 8.63 -0.88
N ILE A 140 -1.89 8.55 -0.65
CA ILE A 140 -1.14 9.44 0.23
C ILE A 140 -1.05 10.83 -0.42
N GLU A 141 -0.72 10.91 -1.72
CA GLU A 141 -0.66 12.19 -2.44
C GLU A 141 -2.00 12.93 -2.48
N SER A 142 -3.09 12.20 -2.73
CA SER A 142 -4.45 12.77 -2.71
C SER A 142 -4.79 13.35 -1.34
N HIS A 143 -4.43 12.63 -0.28
CA HIS A 143 -4.61 13.09 1.09
C HIS A 143 -3.78 14.35 1.39
N TRP A 144 -2.51 14.37 0.97
CA TRP A 144 -1.65 15.56 1.10
C TRP A 144 -2.21 16.75 0.32
N ASN A 145 -2.78 16.53 -0.85
CA ASN A 145 -3.39 17.60 -1.65
C ASN A 145 -4.64 18.17 -0.97
N LEU A 146 -5.45 17.34 -0.31
CA LEU A 146 -6.54 17.82 0.53
C LEU A 146 -6.02 18.68 1.68
N LEU A 147 -5.01 18.19 2.40
CA LEU A 147 -4.43 18.90 3.53
C LEU A 147 -3.82 20.25 3.13
N LYS A 148 -3.08 20.29 2.02
CA LYS A 148 -2.52 21.53 1.45
C LYS A 148 -3.62 22.54 1.09
N ARG A 149 -4.76 22.07 0.56
CA ARG A 149 -5.92 22.92 0.27
C ARG A 149 -6.57 23.46 1.54
N LEU A 150 -6.69 22.64 2.58
CA LEU A 150 -7.25 23.05 3.88
C LEU A 150 -6.37 24.08 4.59
N LEU A 151 -5.05 23.89 4.54
CA LEU A 151 -4.09 24.82 5.14
C LEU A 151 -4.04 26.15 4.38
N GLY A 152 -4.08 26.10 3.05
CA GLY A 152 -3.89 27.27 2.18
C GLY A 152 -2.42 27.59 1.95
N LYS A 153 -2.14 28.65 1.15
CA LYS A 153 -0.77 28.99 0.72
C LYS A 153 0.04 29.80 1.74
N LYS A 154 -0.61 30.43 2.73
CA LYS A 154 0.02 31.36 3.70
C LYS A 154 -0.46 31.07 5.12
N THR A 155 -0.26 29.85 5.60
CA THR A 155 -0.61 29.43 6.96
C THR A 155 0.57 29.67 7.88
N SER A 156 0.37 30.34 9.00
CA SER A 156 1.38 30.42 10.05
C SER A 156 1.61 29.04 10.69
N ILE A 157 2.80 28.81 11.24
CA ILE A 157 3.21 27.50 11.78
C ILE A 157 2.26 27.02 12.89
N ASP A 158 1.84 27.92 13.77
CA ASP A 158 0.86 27.64 14.82
C ASP A 158 -0.48 27.17 14.25
N LYS A 159 -1.01 27.87 13.24
CA LYS A 159 -2.26 27.47 12.56
C LYS A 159 -2.10 26.13 11.84
N MET A 160 -0.93 25.88 11.25
CA MET A 160 -0.63 24.62 10.59
C MET A 160 -0.61 23.46 11.59
N ALA A 161 0.14 23.59 12.69
CA ALA A 161 0.22 22.57 13.73
C ALA A 161 -1.16 22.23 14.31
N VAL A 162 -1.97 23.25 14.59
CA VAL A 162 -3.33 23.05 15.13
C VAL A 162 -4.24 22.35 14.13
N SER A 163 -4.16 22.72 12.86
CA SER A 163 -4.95 22.09 11.79
C SER A 163 -4.54 20.64 11.59
N LEU A 164 -3.23 20.35 11.60
CA LEU A 164 -2.69 19.00 11.50
C LEU A 164 -3.14 18.11 12.66
N LEU A 165 -3.03 18.61 13.89
CA LEU A 165 -3.43 17.89 15.09
C LEU A 165 -4.96 17.67 15.15
N THR A 166 -5.75 18.67 14.73
CA THR A 166 -7.21 18.53 14.64
C THR A 166 -7.59 17.46 13.64
N HIS A 167 -6.95 17.47 12.48
CA HIS A 167 -7.15 16.46 11.44
C HIS A 167 -6.74 15.07 11.93
N GLN A 168 -5.58 14.94 12.58
CA GLN A 168 -5.12 13.68 13.16
C GLN A 168 -6.12 13.13 14.19
N ALA A 169 -6.60 13.97 15.11
CA ALA A 169 -7.62 13.57 16.09
C ALA A 169 -8.92 13.10 15.40
N SER A 170 -9.36 13.79 14.33
CA SER A 170 -10.53 13.37 13.55
C SER A 170 -10.33 12.02 12.87
N VAL A 171 -9.14 11.74 12.33
CA VAL A 171 -8.82 10.46 11.69
C VAL A 171 -8.79 9.35 12.74
N LEU A 172 -8.15 9.57 13.89
CA LEU A 172 -8.09 8.58 14.97
C LEU A 172 -9.48 8.28 15.56
N ASN A 173 -10.32 9.30 15.76
CA ASN A 173 -11.71 9.11 16.18
C ASN A 173 -12.52 8.27 15.17
N LYS A 174 -12.28 8.45 13.87
CA LYS A 174 -12.91 7.62 12.85
C LYS A 174 -12.45 6.17 12.93
N VAL A 175 -11.16 5.93 13.14
CA VAL A 175 -10.61 4.58 13.36
C VAL A 175 -11.23 3.92 14.61
N LEU A 176 -11.31 4.64 15.72
CA LEU A 176 -11.96 4.16 16.95
C LEU A 176 -13.41 3.75 16.70
N PHE A 177 -14.18 4.64 16.04
CA PHE A 177 -15.56 4.36 15.68
C PHE A 177 -15.67 3.11 14.81
N ASP A 178 -14.84 2.97 13.76
CA ASP A 178 -14.90 1.84 12.84
C ASP A 178 -14.58 0.50 13.54
N VAL A 179 -13.61 0.48 14.46
CA VAL A 179 -13.27 -0.71 15.24
C VAL A 179 -14.38 -1.08 16.23
N GLN A 180 -14.93 -0.11 16.94
CA GLN A 180 -16.03 -0.34 17.90
C GLN A 180 -17.31 -0.81 17.20
N GLN A 181 -17.67 -0.17 16.07
CA GLN A 181 -18.84 -0.58 15.28
C GLN A 181 -18.71 -2.01 14.76
N HIS A 182 -17.50 -2.43 14.37
CA HIS A 182 -17.25 -3.79 13.94
C HIS A 182 -17.54 -4.80 15.06
N GLY A 183 -17.08 -4.54 16.29
CA GLY A 183 -17.35 -5.40 17.45
C GLY A 183 -18.83 -5.49 17.86
N LEU A 184 -19.65 -4.50 17.50
CA LEU A 184 -21.10 -4.53 17.72
C LEU A 184 -21.87 -5.28 16.62
N SER A 185 -21.25 -5.47 15.45
CA SER A 185 -21.89 -6.12 14.31
C SER A 185 -21.97 -7.63 14.53
N SER A 186 -23.15 -8.12 14.87
CA SER A 186 -23.30 -9.49 15.39
C SER A 186 -23.39 -10.57 14.31
N ARG A 187 -23.49 -10.22 13.02
CA ARG A 187 -23.81 -11.20 11.97
C ARG A 187 -22.96 -11.02 10.71
N PRO A 188 -22.23 -12.07 10.28
CA PRO A 188 -21.68 -12.12 8.94
C PRO A 188 -22.83 -12.01 7.93
N PRO A 189 -22.71 -11.19 6.87
CA PRO A 189 -23.67 -11.18 5.78
C PRO A 189 -24.01 -12.60 5.31
N ALA A 190 -25.30 -12.88 5.08
CA ALA A 190 -25.76 -14.21 4.65
C ALA A 190 -25.12 -14.72 3.34
N SER A 191 -24.49 -13.80 2.58
CA SER A 191 -23.79 -14.11 1.33
C SER A 191 -22.36 -14.64 1.51
N ILE A 192 -21.89 -14.82 2.75
CA ILE A 192 -20.55 -15.35 3.04
C ILE A 192 -20.57 -16.89 2.94
N PRO A 193 -19.68 -17.51 2.13
CA PRO A 193 -19.56 -18.96 2.06
C PRO A 193 -19.30 -19.58 3.43
N THR A 194 -19.89 -20.75 3.71
CA THR A 194 -19.71 -21.47 4.98
C THR A 194 -18.25 -21.61 5.36
N PHE A 195 -17.40 -21.94 4.39
CA PHE A 195 -15.97 -22.11 4.59
C PHE A 195 -15.27 -20.86 5.16
N LEU A 196 -15.78 -19.64 4.88
CA LEU A 196 -15.21 -18.39 5.37
C LEU A 196 -15.96 -17.84 6.61
N LYS A 197 -17.05 -18.48 7.02
CA LYS A 197 -17.99 -17.90 7.99
C LYS A 197 -17.32 -17.57 9.32
N ARG A 198 -16.57 -18.53 9.88
CA ARG A 198 -15.88 -18.35 11.16
C ARG A 198 -14.86 -17.22 11.14
N ILE A 199 -13.95 -17.24 10.16
CA ILE A 199 -12.88 -16.25 10.05
C ILE A 199 -13.39 -14.86 9.62
N SER A 200 -14.53 -14.78 8.92
CA SER A 200 -15.07 -13.50 8.43
C SER A 200 -15.41 -12.52 9.54
N SER A 201 -15.80 -13.02 10.72
CA SER A 201 -16.08 -12.22 11.91
C SER A 201 -14.85 -11.46 12.42
N LEU A 202 -13.64 -11.89 12.07
CA LEU A 202 -12.39 -11.26 12.48
C LEU A 202 -11.85 -10.27 11.43
N MET A 203 -12.51 -10.14 10.28
CA MET A 203 -12.05 -9.32 9.17
C MET A 203 -12.81 -8.02 9.09
N SER A 204 -12.12 -6.94 8.76
CA SER A 204 -12.78 -5.73 8.22
C SER A 204 -13.34 -6.02 6.82
N ASP A 205 -14.29 -5.20 6.36
CA ASP A 205 -14.84 -5.30 4.99
C ASP A 205 -13.74 -5.28 3.91
N TYR A 206 -12.71 -4.45 4.12
CA TYR A 206 -11.55 -4.37 3.23
C TYR A 206 -10.84 -5.72 3.06
N VAL A 207 -10.63 -6.44 4.17
CA VAL A 207 -9.96 -7.74 4.19
C VAL A 207 -10.90 -8.82 3.65
N LEU A 208 -12.15 -8.82 4.08
CA LEU A 208 -13.17 -9.80 3.68
C LEU A 208 -13.37 -9.82 2.16
N ILE A 209 -13.47 -8.66 1.51
CA ILE A 209 -13.60 -8.56 0.05
C ILE A 209 -12.42 -9.24 -0.66
N ARG A 210 -11.20 -9.11 -0.12
CA ARG A 210 -9.98 -9.69 -0.73
C ARG A 210 -9.89 -11.20 -0.52
N VAL A 211 -10.20 -11.66 0.68
CA VAL A 211 -10.23 -13.10 0.99
C VAL A 211 -11.35 -13.79 0.22
N ARG A 212 -12.53 -13.16 0.08
CA ARG A 212 -13.62 -13.68 -0.76
C ARG A 212 -13.21 -13.84 -2.22
N ARG A 213 -12.46 -12.88 -2.79
CA ARG A 213 -11.92 -13.04 -4.15
C ARG A 213 -10.97 -14.23 -4.27
N GLN A 214 -10.19 -14.55 -3.23
CA GLN A 214 -9.35 -15.74 -3.23
C GLN A 214 -10.18 -17.03 -3.12
N TRP A 215 -11.26 -17.00 -2.34
CA TRP A 215 -12.23 -18.09 -2.31
C TRP A 215 -12.88 -18.33 -3.66
N ASP A 216 -13.32 -17.27 -4.36
CA ASP A 216 -13.90 -17.39 -5.69
C ASP A 216 -12.89 -17.99 -6.67
N GLN A 217 -11.62 -17.57 -6.60
CA GLN A 217 -10.55 -18.17 -7.40
C GLN A 217 -10.32 -19.64 -7.04
N PHE A 218 -10.31 -20.00 -5.75
CA PHE A 218 -10.22 -21.39 -5.32
C PHE A 218 -11.36 -22.23 -5.91
N MET A 219 -12.62 -21.81 -5.76
CA MET A 219 -13.78 -22.52 -6.31
C MET A 219 -13.69 -22.74 -7.82
N VAL A 220 -13.22 -21.74 -8.57
CA VAL A 220 -13.08 -21.83 -10.03
C VAL A 220 -11.95 -22.76 -10.46
N HIS A 221 -10.82 -22.77 -9.74
CA HIS A 221 -9.61 -23.45 -10.20
C HIS A 221 -9.30 -24.77 -9.49
N LYS A 222 -10.03 -25.12 -8.42
CA LYS A 222 -9.72 -26.29 -7.57
C LYS A 222 -9.63 -27.61 -8.35
N SER A 223 -10.43 -27.79 -9.40
CA SER A 223 -10.39 -29.02 -10.21
C SER A 223 -9.08 -29.22 -10.97
N GLY A 224 -8.33 -28.15 -11.23
CA GLY A 224 -7.01 -28.18 -11.86
C GLY A 224 -5.86 -28.01 -10.87
N MET A 225 -6.13 -28.19 -9.58
CA MET A 225 -5.16 -28.09 -8.50
C MET A 225 -4.94 -29.45 -7.84
N ALA A 226 -3.73 -29.68 -7.36
CA ALA A 226 -3.38 -30.82 -6.53
C ALA A 226 -2.46 -30.37 -5.41
N CYS A 227 -2.36 -31.13 -4.33
CA CYS A 227 -1.37 -30.89 -3.29
C CYS A 227 -0.73 -32.18 -2.80
N GLU A 228 0.52 -32.08 -2.40
CA GLU A 228 1.31 -33.16 -1.81
C GLU A 228 1.94 -32.65 -0.51
N LYS A 229 1.76 -33.42 0.57
CA LYS A 229 2.41 -33.14 1.84
C LYS A 229 3.85 -33.67 1.78
N LYS A 230 4.83 -32.80 1.99
CA LYS A 230 6.25 -33.17 1.91
C LYS A 230 6.80 -33.63 3.25
N ASP A 231 7.11 -32.69 4.13
CA ASP A 231 7.69 -32.95 5.45
C ASP A 231 7.09 -31.98 6.47
N GLY A 232 6.81 -32.49 7.67
CA GLY A 232 6.22 -31.74 8.76
C GLY A 232 4.94 -30.99 8.36
N CYS A 233 5.05 -29.66 8.32
CA CYS A 233 3.98 -28.71 8.01
C CYS A 233 3.98 -28.21 6.55
N ILE A 234 4.90 -28.69 5.72
CA ILE A 234 5.12 -28.17 4.36
C ILE A 234 4.34 -28.95 3.32
N TRP A 235 3.61 -28.21 2.48
CA TRP A 235 2.82 -28.70 1.36
C TRP A 235 3.27 -28.06 0.06
N ASP A 236 3.40 -28.87 -0.98
CA ASP A 236 3.47 -28.39 -2.35
C ASP A 236 2.07 -28.38 -2.97
N VAL A 237 1.67 -27.25 -3.52
CA VAL A 237 0.39 -27.05 -4.22
C VAL A 237 0.67 -26.78 -5.68
N PHE A 238 0.22 -27.68 -6.54
CA PHE A 238 0.37 -27.59 -7.99
C PHE A 238 -0.84 -26.85 -8.56
N ALA A 239 -0.62 -25.68 -9.15
CA ALA A 239 -1.67 -24.87 -9.74
C ALA A 239 -1.16 -24.10 -10.96
N ARG A 240 -1.88 -24.20 -12.10
CA ARG A 240 -1.58 -23.45 -13.34
C ARG A 240 -0.11 -23.59 -13.80
N ARG A 241 0.41 -24.83 -13.84
CA ARG A 241 1.80 -25.17 -14.22
C ARG A 241 2.88 -24.54 -13.33
N ARG A 242 2.52 -24.18 -12.10
CA ARG A 242 3.47 -23.71 -11.07
C ARG A 242 3.24 -24.50 -9.80
N THR A 243 4.31 -24.62 -9.02
CA THR A 243 4.26 -25.19 -7.68
C THR A 243 4.37 -24.06 -6.67
N PHE A 244 3.48 -24.07 -5.69
CA PHE A 244 3.48 -23.14 -4.56
C PHE A 244 3.74 -23.91 -3.27
N THR A 245 4.63 -23.40 -2.43
CA THR A 245 4.91 -24.00 -1.13
C THR A 245 4.05 -23.31 -0.08
N CYS A 246 3.33 -24.12 0.70
CA CYS A 246 2.49 -23.68 1.80
C CYS A 246 2.96 -24.31 3.11
N ASP A 247 2.85 -23.57 4.21
CA ASP A 247 3.04 -24.07 5.57
C ASP A 247 1.68 -24.09 6.27
N ASP A 248 1.22 -25.27 6.70
CA ASP A 248 -0.08 -25.47 7.33
C ASP A 248 -0.12 -25.17 8.84
N THR A 249 1.04 -24.90 9.45
CA THR A 249 1.15 -24.50 10.86
C THR A 249 1.40 -23.01 11.00
N ALA A 250 2.31 -22.46 10.19
CA ALA A 250 2.58 -21.03 10.12
C ALA A 250 1.57 -20.27 9.23
N TRP A 251 0.72 -21.00 8.50
CA TRP A 251 -0.29 -20.45 7.59
C TRP A 251 0.32 -19.54 6.54
N THR A 252 1.46 -19.96 5.96
CA THR A 252 2.21 -19.19 4.98
C THR A 252 2.13 -19.79 3.58
N CYS A 253 2.26 -18.95 2.55
CA CYS A 253 2.36 -19.40 1.17
C CYS A 253 3.32 -18.52 0.39
N ASN A 254 4.14 -19.10 -0.49
CA ASN A 254 5.06 -18.33 -1.33
C ASN A 254 4.38 -17.61 -2.53
N CYS A 255 3.05 -17.69 -2.65
CA CYS A 255 2.35 -17.06 -3.77
C CYS A 255 2.31 -15.53 -3.61
N ALA A 256 2.39 -14.81 -4.73
CA ALA A 256 2.39 -13.34 -4.77
C ALA A 256 1.25 -12.68 -3.98
N PHE A 257 0.07 -13.31 -3.89
CA PHE A 257 -1.03 -12.77 -3.09
C PHE A 257 -0.71 -12.81 -1.60
N TYR A 258 -0.25 -13.96 -1.10
CA TYR A 258 0.08 -14.13 0.32
C TYR A 258 1.27 -13.26 0.68
N THR A 259 2.41 -13.41 0.00
CA THR A 259 3.65 -12.68 0.32
C THR A 259 3.47 -11.16 0.32
N SER A 260 2.62 -10.61 -0.55
CA SER A 260 2.35 -9.17 -0.60
C SER A 260 1.35 -8.66 0.43
N GLN A 261 0.52 -9.53 1.02
CA GLN A 261 -0.60 -9.12 1.86
C GLN A 261 -0.70 -9.85 3.20
N ASN A 262 -0.05 -10.99 3.43
CA ASN A 262 -0.23 -11.91 4.56
C ASN A 262 -1.71 -12.26 4.80
N LEU A 263 -2.45 -12.53 3.73
CA LEU A 263 -3.86 -12.91 3.78
C LEU A 263 -4.04 -14.33 3.23
N PRO A 264 -5.03 -15.10 3.74
CA PRO A 264 -5.35 -16.42 3.20
C PRO A 264 -5.55 -16.38 1.68
N CYS A 265 -4.73 -17.15 0.97
CA CYS A 265 -4.78 -17.28 -0.48
C CYS A 265 -5.53 -18.55 -0.89
N GLN A 266 -5.89 -18.64 -2.17
CA GLN A 266 -6.56 -19.84 -2.71
C GLN A 266 -5.78 -21.15 -2.46
N HIS A 267 -4.44 -21.09 -2.36
CA HIS A 267 -3.61 -22.29 -2.14
C HIS A 267 -3.69 -22.77 -0.68
N LEU A 268 -3.68 -21.84 0.29
CA LEU A 268 -3.92 -22.17 1.70
C LEU A 268 -5.33 -22.71 1.89
N MET A 269 -6.33 -22.13 1.21
CA MET A 269 -7.71 -22.64 1.21
C MET A 269 -7.79 -24.06 0.63
N PHE A 270 -7.03 -24.35 -0.43
CA PHE A 270 -6.95 -25.68 -1.03
C PHE A 270 -6.32 -26.69 -0.06
N VAL A 271 -5.17 -26.39 0.55
CA VAL A 271 -4.54 -27.26 1.56
C VAL A 271 -5.48 -27.49 2.74
N THR A 272 -6.20 -26.46 3.17
CA THR A 272 -7.15 -26.56 4.29
C THR A 272 -8.35 -27.44 3.96
N GLY A 273 -9.01 -27.18 2.85
CA GLY A 273 -10.26 -27.85 2.48
C GLY A 273 -10.03 -29.25 1.90
N GLU A 274 -9.13 -29.36 0.93
CA GLU A 274 -8.91 -30.61 0.17
C GLU A 274 -7.76 -31.45 0.78
N GLY A 275 -6.74 -30.81 1.35
CA GLY A 275 -5.62 -31.51 1.99
C GLY A 275 -5.93 -32.03 3.39
N HIS A 276 -6.48 -31.17 4.25
CA HIS A 276 -6.83 -31.50 5.64
C HIS A 276 -8.29 -31.91 5.84
N GLY A 277 -9.18 -31.62 4.88
CA GLY A 277 -10.60 -31.93 5.01
C GLY A 277 -11.38 -30.97 5.92
N PHE A 278 -10.86 -29.78 6.21
CA PHE A 278 -11.55 -28.83 7.09
C PHE A 278 -12.79 -28.25 6.39
N ALA A 279 -13.92 -28.25 7.10
CA ALA A 279 -15.16 -27.64 6.61
C ALA A 279 -15.12 -26.10 6.60
N GLU A 280 -14.25 -25.50 7.40
CA GLU A 280 -14.09 -24.05 7.53
C GLU A 280 -12.62 -23.65 7.65
N LEU A 281 -12.28 -22.46 7.13
CA LEU A 281 -10.97 -21.86 7.29
C LEU A 281 -10.78 -21.42 8.76
N PRO A 282 -9.72 -21.87 9.43
CA PRO A 282 -9.55 -21.59 10.86
C PRO A 282 -9.18 -20.13 11.12
N PRO A 283 -9.56 -19.56 12.29
CA PRO A 283 -9.20 -18.19 12.69
C PRO A 283 -7.72 -17.85 12.60
N PHE A 284 -6.85 -18.79 12.98
CA PHE A 284 -5.39 -18.61 13.01
C PHE A 284 -4.75 -18.57 11.62
N ALA A 285 -5.51 -18.82 10.54
CA ALA A 285 -5.08 -18.52 9.18
C ALA A 285 -5.01 -17.01 8.90
N LEU A 286 -5.66 -16.17 9.71
CA LEU A 286 -5.64 -14.72 9.58
C LEU A 286 -4.49 -14.13 10.41
N HIS A 287 -3.53 -13.52 9.73
CA HIS A 287 -2.43 -12.83 10.38
C HIS A 287 -2.93 -11.64 11.23
N ASP A 288 -2.34 -11.45 12.40
CA ASP A 288 -2.73 -10.46 13.41
C ASP A 288 -2.97 -9.03 12.90
N ARG A 289 -2.13 -8.56 11.99
CA ARG A 289 -2.27 -7.26 11.29
C ARG A 289 -3.67 -7.02 10.72
N TRP A 290 -4.37 -8.07 10.33
CA TRP A 290 -5.68 -8.01 9.66
C TRP A 290 -6.83 -8.45 10.56
N ASN A 291 -6.53 -8.79 11.82
CA ASN A 291 -7.50 -9.25 12.78
C ASN A 291 -8.11 -8.05 13.54
N MET A 292 -9.43 -7.89 13.42
CA MET A 292 -10.17 -6.81 14.07
C MET A 292 -10.29 -6.96 15.58
N GLU A 293 -10.20 -8.18 16.11
CA GLU A 293 -10.14 -8.41 17.56
C GLU A 293 -8.82 -7.90 18.13
N ILE A 294 -7.71 -8.12 17.41
CA ILE A 294 -6.42 -7.53 17.76
C ILE A 294 -6.46 -6.01 17.58
N ALA A 295 -7.12 -5.49 16.54
CA ALA A 295 -7.31 -4.04 16.42
C ALA A 295 -8.11 -3.46 17.60
N ALA A 296 -9.10 -4.19 18.12
CA ALA A 296 -9.90 -3.80 19.27
C ALA A 296 -9.07 -3.68 20.56
N SER A 297 -8.03 -4.50 20.73
CA SER A 297 -7.13 -4.39 21.90
C SER A 297 -6.31 -3.08 21.92
N PHE A 298 -6.21 -2.37 20.79
CA PHE A 298 -5.54 -1.07 20.70
C PHE A 298 -6.46 0.14 20.94
N VAL A 299 -7.78 -0.07 21.13
CA VAL A 299 -8.76 1.03 21.25
C VAL A 299 -8.42 1.99 22.40
N GLU A 300 -8.05 1.49 23.57
CA GLU A 300 -7.68 2.31 24.72
C GLU A 300 -6.45 3.18 24.41
N LYS A 301 -5.38 2.58 23.89
CA LYS A 301 -4.16 3.28 23.50
C LYS A 301 -4.41 4.37 22.44
N ILE A 302 -5.29 4.10 21.46
CA ILE A 302 -5.66 5.09 20.45
C ILE A 302 -6.47 6.23 21.08
N SER A 303 -7.40 5.91 21.99
CA SER A 303 -8.19 6.89 22.73
C SER A 303 -7.30 7.82 23.56
N ASP A 304 -6.32 7.27 24.29
CA ASP A 304 -5.35 8.06 25.05
C ASP A 304 -4.55 9.01 24.15
N GLY A 305 -4.15 8.53 22.96
CA GLY A 305 -3.48 9.36 21.97
C GLY A 305 -4.34 10.53 21.48
N VAL A 306 -5.65 10.32 21.30
CA VAL A 306 -6.60 11.40 20.95
C VAL A 306 -6.73 12.40 22.10
N LEU A 307 -6.86 11.91 23.34
CA LEU A 307 -6.97 12.75 24.53
C LEU A 307 -5.72 13.60 24.74
N ALA A 308 -4.53 13.05 24.50
CA ALA A 308 -3.25 13.77 24.59
C ALA A 308 -3.14 14.96 23.61
N VAL A 309 -3.83 14.90 22.48
CA VAL A 309 -3.88 16.01 21.50
C VAL A 309 -4.81 17.14 21.97
N GLY A 310 -5.81 16.84 22.80
CA GLY A 310 -6.86 17.77 23.27
C GLY A 310 -6.34 19.07 23.89
N PRO A 311 -5.43 19.03 24.89
CA PRO A 311 -4.89 20.23 25.54
C PRO A 311 -4.22 21.20 24.57
N ILE A 312 -3.49 20.68 23.56
CA ILE A 312 -2.82 21.50 22.54
C ILE A 312 -3.85 22.23 21.67
N LEU A 313 -4.91 21.53 21.28
CA LEU A 313 -6.01 22.10 20.49
C LEU A 313 -6.79 23.17 21.28
N ASN A 314 -7.02 22.95 22.57
CA ASN A 314 -7.72 23.90 23.43
C ASN A 314 -6.90 25.18 23.66
N THR A 315 -5.61 25.05 23.90
CA THR A 315 -4.68 26.19 24.06
C THR A 315 -4.64 27.07 22.81
N ALA A 316 -4.65 26.45 21.63
CA ALA A 316 -4.71 27.17 20.36
C ALA A 316 -6.04 27.89 20.12
N ARG A 317 -7.16 27.31 20.55
CA ARG A 317 -8.49 27.95 20.49
C ARG A 317 -8.59 29.15 21.43
N LEU A 318 -7.99 29.07 22.61
CA LEU A 318 -7.94 30.17 23.59
C LEU A 318 -7.13 31.37 23.08
N ARG A 319 -5.96 31.13 22.44
CA ARG A 319 -5.18 32.21 21.78
C ARG A 319 -5.97 32.94 20.67
N LYS A 320 -6.83 32.23 19.93
CA LYS A 320 -7.73 32.86 18.95
C LYS A 320 -8.77 33.79 19.58
N ARG A 321 -9.30 33.43 20.76
CA ARG A 321 -10.26 34.28 21.50
C ARG A 321 -9.61 35.53 22.07
N HIS A 322 -8.35 35.46 22.51
CA HIS A 322 -7.65 36.61 23.07
C HIS A 322 -7.25 37.68 22.05
N ASN A 323 -7.03 37.29 20.78
CA ASN A 323 -6.71 38.20 19.67
C ASN A 323 -7.94 38.65 18.85
N GLY A 324 -9.16 38.28 19.28
CA GLY A 324 -10.39 38.77 18.67
C GLY A 324 -10.95 39.94 19.47
N ASN A 325 -10.86 41.16 18.94
CA ASN A 325 -11.65 42.28 19.47
C ASN A 325 -13.14 41.88 19.51
N PRO A 326 -13.89 42.23 20.57
CA PRO A 326 -15.30 41.89 20.70
C PRO A 326 -16.14 42.85 19.87
N SER A 327 -16.17 42.65 18.55
CA SER A 327 -17.12 43.35 17.68
C SER A 327 -17.30 42.60 16.37
N SER A 328 -18.21 41.61 16.37
CA SER A 328 -19.29 41.48 15.37
C SER A 328 -19.89 40.07 15.47
N ASN A 329 -21.06 39.99 16.11
CA ASN A 329 -21.99 38.88 15.92
C ASN A 329 -22.50 38.87 14.48
N ALA A 330 -22.28 37.78 13.75
CA ALA A 330 -23.21 37.23 12.76
C ALA A 330 -22.67 35.90 12.24
N ILE A 331 -23.16 34.79 12.77
CA ILE A 331 -23.03 33.48 12.16
C ILE A 331 -23.91 33.47 10.92
N ARG A 332 -23.31 33.57 9.73
CA ARG A 332 -23.98 33.18 8.47
C ARG A 332 -23.49 31.78 8.09
N SER A 333 -24.41 30.83 8.11
CA SER A 333 -24.24 29.50 7.51
C SER A 333 -24.02 29.65 6.01
N VAL A 334 -22.82 29.32 5.52
CA VAL A 334 -22.54 29.24 4.09
C VAL A 334 -22.26 27.79 3.75
N HIS A 335 -23.25 27.12 3.18
CA HIS A 335 -23.05 25.91 2.39
C HIS A 335 -22.13 26.23 1.20
N PRO A 336 -21.07 25.47 0.91
CA PRO A 336 -20.30 25.68 -0.29
C PRO A 336 -21.05 25.11 -1.50
N GLN A 337 -21.56 26.00 -2.35
CA GLN A 337 -21.89 25.67 -3.74
C GLN A 337 -20.60 25.29 -4.48
N TYR A 338 -20.60 24.12 -5.12
CA TYR A 338 -19.53 23.67 -5.99
C TYR A 338 -19.43 24.57 -7.23
N ALA A 339 -18.37 25.37 -7.32
CA ALA A 339 -18.01 26.09 -8.54
C ALA A 339 -16.70 25.50 -9.11
N SER A 340 -16.80 24.93 -10.31
CA SER A 340 -15.69 24.40 -11.08
C SER A 340 -14.82 25.53 -11.63
N LYS A 341 -13.56 25.62 -11.23
CA LYS A 341 -12.49 26.19 -12.07
C LYS A 341 -11.18 25.42 -11.85
N THR A 342 -10.73 24.74 -12.89
CA THR A 342 -9.43 24.12 -13.03
C THR A 342 -8.37 25.19 -13.23
N SER A 343 -7.48 25.38 -12.26
CA SER A 343 -6.24 26.13 -12.46
C SER A 343 -5.05 25.16 -12.40
N GLN A 344 -4.42 24.95 -13.55
CA GLN A 344 -3.15 24.25 -13.70
C GLN A 344 -2.08 24.87 -12.79
N VAL A 345 -1.27 24.06 -12.12
CA VAL A 345 -0.13 24.53 -11.32
C VAL A 345 1.16 24.04 -11.94
N ALA A 346 2.00 25.00 -12.33
CA ALA A 346 3.35 24.80 -12.83
C ALA A 346 4.28 24.33 -11.70
N PHE A 347 5.14 23.35 -12.01
CA PHE A 347 6.17 22.85 -11.11
C PHE A 347 7.35 23.83 -11.06
N VAL A 348 7.63 24.41 -9.90
CA VAL A 348 8.88 25.13 -9.64
C VAL A 348 9.94 24.12 -9.21
N ARG A 349 10.98 23.97 -10.03
CA ARG A 349 12.23 23.27 -9.67
C ARG A 349 13.02 24.18 -8.72
N LEU A 350 13.37 23.68 -7.54
CA LEU A 350 14.42 24.29 -6.74
C LEU A 350 15.78 23.85 -7.34
N GLN A 351 16.58 24.83 -7.78
CA GLN A 351 18.02 24.72 -8.05
C GLN A 351 18.76 24.72 -6.69
N LYS A 352 19.92 24.10 -6.47
CA LYS A 352 20.86 23.30 -7.25
C LYS A 352 21.46 22.27 -6.29
#